data_AF-A0A9Q0SR47-F1
#
_entry.id   AF-A0A9Q0SR47-F1
#
_cell.length_a   1.000
_cell.length_b   1.000
_cell.length_c   1.000
_cell.angle_alpha   90.00
_cell.angle_beta   90.00
_cell.angle_gamma   90.00
#
_symmetry.space_group_name_H-M   'P 1'
#
loop_
_entity.id
_entity.type
_entity.pdbx_description
1 polymer ?
#
loop_
_entity_poly.entity_id
_entity_poly.type
_entity_poly.pdbx_seq_one_letter_code
_entity_poly.pdbx_strand_id
1 'polypeptide(L)'
;MATLADSFLADLDELSDNDADLVGEDDDAEAGNMDEDVDGDLADIEALNYDDLDSVSKLQKTQRFNDIMQKVENALEKGSDVQDHGMVLEDDPEYQLIVNCNALSVDIENEIIIIHNFIRDKYRLKFPELESLVHHPIDYARVVKKIGNEMDLTLVDMEGLIPAAIRMVISVTASTTSGKPLPEEVLQKTIDACNRALALDSAKKKVLDFVETRMGYIAPNLSAIVGSAVAAKLMGMAGGLTALAKMPACNVQLLGAKKKNLAGFSTATSQFRVGYIEQTEVFQSTPPSLRMRAGRLLAAKSTLAARVDSTRGDPSGNTGRTLREEIHKKIEKWQEPPPARQPKPLPVPDSEPKKKRGGRRLRKMKERYAITDMRKLANRMQFGVPEESSLGDGLGEGYGMLGQAGNGKLRVSIGQSKLAAKVAKKFKVKNYGSSGATSGLTSSLAFTPVQGIELTNPQAHAHQLGSGTQSTYFSENGTFSKIKRT
;
A
#
# COMPACT_ATOMS: atom_id res chain seq x y z
N MET A 1 -46.76 -30.33 -2.97
CA MET A 1 -46.48 -28.91 -2.72
C MET A 1 -45.74 -28.83 -1.40
N ALA A 2 -44.45 -28.54 -1.40
CA ALA A 2 -43.73 -28.21 -0.16
C ALA A 2 -44.13 -26.79 0.22
N THR A 3 -44.43 -26.55 1.50
CA THR A 3 -44.86 -25.24 1.98
C THR A 3 -43.65 -24.30 2.07
N LEU A 4 -43.88 -22.98 2.03
CA LEU A 4 -42.84 -21.96 2.15
C LEU A 4 -41.96 -22.14 3.39
N ALA A 5 -42.53 -22.67 4.48
CA ALA A 5 -41.83 -22.99 5.72
C ALA A 5 -40.77 -24.10 5.54
N ASP A 6 -41.07 -25.15 4.77
CA ASP A 6 -40.11 -26.22 4.46
C ASP A 6 -38.95 -25.73 3.59
N SER A 7 -39.17 -24.69 2.77
CA SER A 7 -38.10 -24.08 1.97
C SER A 7 -37.16 -23.20 2.81
N PHE A 8 -37.70 -22.51 3.83
CA PHE A 8 -36.91 -21.68 4.74
C PHE A 8 -36.05 -22.51 5.70
N LEU A 9 -36.59 -23.62 6.22
CA LEU A 9 -35.84 -24.54 7.08
C LEU A 9 -34.69 -25.23 6.32
N ALA A 10 -34.90 -25.55 5.04
CA ALA A 10 -33.87 -26.16 4.20
C ALA A 10 -32.69 -25.21 3.87
N ASP A 11 -32.92 -23.90 3.84
CA ASP A 11 -31.89 -22.88 3.66
C ASP A 11 -31.11 -22.58 4.95
N LEU A 12 -31.76 -22.68 6.13
CA LEU A 12 -31.09 -22.56 7.43
C LEU A 12 -30.18 -23.76 7.74
N ASP A 13 -30.60 -24.98 7.42
CA ASP A 13 -29.78 -26.20 7.56
C ASP A 13 -28.53 -26.18 6.64
N GLU A 14 -28.53 -25.41 5.54
CA GLU A 14 -27.41 -25.34 4.60
C GLU A 14 -26.33 -24.31 5.02
N LEU A 15 -26.61 -23.49 6.05
CA LEU A 15 -25.66 -22.56 6.67
C LEU A 15 -24.92 -23.16 7.87
N SER A 16 -25.57 -24.05 8.63
CA SER A 16 -24.98 -24.70 9.82
C SER A 16 -23.83 -25.66 9.49
N ASP A 17 -23.85 -26.31 8.32
CA ASP A 17 -22.89 -27.35 7.93
C ASP A 17 -21.52 -26.82 7.41
N ASN A 18 -21.24 -25.51 7.52
CA ASN A 18 -19.97 -24.91 7.06
C ASN A 18 -19.01 -24.50 8.20
N ASP A 19 -19.36 -24.69 9.47
CA ASP A 19 -18.51 -24.35 10.61
C ASP A 19 -17.71 -25.55 11.17
N ALA A 20 -17.04 -26.28 10.27
CA ALA A 20 -16.02 -27.23 10.67
C ALA A 20 -14.81 -27.13 9.72
N ASP A 21 -13.65 -26.85 10.33
CA ASP A 21 -12.28 -26.78 9.78
C ASP A 21 -11.78 -25.42 9.30
N LEU A 22 -11.50 -24.54 10.27
CA LEU A 22 -10.32 -23.66 10.25
C LEU A 22 -9.65 -23.67 11.63
N VAL A 23 -8.79 -24.65 11.85
CA VAL A 23 -7.73 -24.58 12.86
C VAL A 23 -6.59 -23.80 12.23
N GLY A 24 -6.23 -22.68 12.83
CA GLY A 24 -5.14 -21.81 12.40
C GLY A 24 -4.68 -20.94 13.56
N GLU A 25 -3.75 -21.50 14.33
CA GLU A 25 -2.68 -20.89 15.14
C GLU A 25 -2.94 -19.51 15.78
N ASP A 26 -3.01 -19.57 17.12
CA ASP A 26 -2.86 -18.46 18.04
C ASP A 26 -1.54 -17.72 17.81
N ASP A 27 -1.61 -16.40 17.65
CA ASP A 27 -0.52 -15.45 17.90
C ASP A 27 -1.18 -14.13 18.35
N ASP A 28 -1.64 -14.13 19.61
CA ASP A 28 -2.06 -12.92 20.32
C ASP A 28 -0.80 -12.12 20.71
N ALA A 29 -0.46 -11.13 19.89
CA ALA A 29 0.42 -10.05 20.28
C ALA A 29 -0.45 -8.89 20.79
N GLU A 30 -0.34 -8.59 22.08
CA GLU A 30 -0.88 -7.40 22.74
C GLU A 30 -0.53 -6.13 21.96
N ALA A 31 -1.51 -5.58 21.23
CA ALA A 31 -1.48 -4.20 20.77
C ALA A 31 -1.99 -3.33 21.92
N GLY A 32 -1.08 -2.88 22.77
CA GLY A 32 -1.36 -1.81 23.72
C GLY A 32 -1.79 -0.55 22.97
N ASN A 33 -2.94 -0.01 23.36
CA ASN A 33 -3.35 1.35 23.05
C ASN A 33 -2.21 2.32 23.38
N MET A 34 -1.60 2.89 22.33
CA MET A 34 -1.02 4.22 22.41
C MET A 34 -1.98 5.13 21.67
N ASP A 35 -2.99 5.58 22.41
CA ASP A 35 -3.68 6.82 22.10
C ASP A 35 -2.60 7.91 22.19
N GLU A 36 -2.04 8.32 21.05
CA GLU A 36 -1.29 9.56 20.98
C GLU A 36 -2.30 10.70 21.10
N ASP A 37 -2.41 11.23 22.31
CA ASP A 37 -2.96 12.55 22.60
C ASP A 37 -2.19 13.61 21.77
N VAL A 38 -2.65 13.86 20.54
CA VAL A 38 -2.26 15.01 19.72
C VAL A 38 -3.40 16.02 19.67
N ASP A 39 -3.98 16.31 20.84
CA ASP A 39 -4.94 17.39 21.06
C ASP A 39 -4.44 18.36 22.15
N GLY A 40 -3.12 18.59 22.18
CA GLY A 40 -2.49 19.71 22.87
C GLY A 40 -1.74 20.56 21.85
N ASP A 41 -2.16 21.82 21.67
CA ASP A 41 -1.56 22.88 20.83
C ASP A 41 -2.10 23.06 19.39
N LEU A 42 -3.31 22.59 19.06
CA LEU A 42 -3.98 22.99 17.81
C LEU A 42 -4.73 24.34 17.89
N ALA A 43 -4.78 24.97 19.06
CA ALA A 43 -5.59 26.17 19.31
C ALA A 43 -4.88 27.52 19.03
N ASP A 44 -3.57 27.53 18.74
CA ASP A 44 -2.78 28.78 18.64
C ASP A 44 -2.18 29.07 17.24
N ILE A 45 -2.59 28.35 16.18
CA ILE A 45 -2.03 28.55 14.83
C ILE A 45 -2.73 29.70 14.07
N GLU A 46 -3.94 30.10 14.45
CA GLU A 46 -4.72 31.12 13.73
C GLU A 46 -4.23 32.57 13.94
N ALA A 47 -3.31 32.81 14.89
CA ALA A 47 -2.83 34.15 15.25
C ALA A 47 -1.41 34.50 14.76
N LEU A 48 -0.75 33.61 14.00
CA LEU A 48 0.54 33.94 13.38
C LEU A 48 0.30 34.70 12.07
N ASN A 49 0.89 35.88 11.96
CA ASN A 49 0.92 36.66 10.72
C ASN A 49 1.67 35.85 9.64
N TYR A 50 0.90 35.09 8.85
CA TYR A 50 1.35 34.14 7.83
C TYR A 50 2.00 34.81 6.61
N ASP A 51 2.11 36.15 6.60
CA ASP A 51 2.65 36.92 5.47
C ASP A 51 4.17 37.09 5.48
N ASP A 52 4.83 36.82 6.62
CA ASP A 52 6.26 36.99 6.76
C ASP A 52 7.00 35.65 6.78
N LEU A 53 7.83 35.42 5.77
CA LEU A 53 8.68 34.23 5.62
C LEU A 53 9.52 33.96 6.88
N ASP A 54 9.94 35.02 7.55
CA ASP A 54 10.81 34.99 8.72
C ASP A 54 10.12 34.51 10.01
N SER A 55 8.78 34.58 10.08
CA SER A 55 8.03 33.97 11.18
C SER A 55 7.86 32.46 10.95
N VAL A 56 7.83 32.06 9.68
CA VAL A 56 7.56 30.69 9.22
C VAL A 56 8.83 29.81 9.22
N SER A 57 9.97 30.33 8.76
CA SER A 57 11.25 29.61 8.75
C SER A 57 12.22 30.15 9.81
N LYS A 58 12.36 29.43 10.92
CA LYS A 58 13.16 29.84 12.08
C LYS A 58 14.50 29.10 12.19
N LEU A 59 14.66 27.95 11.53
CA LEU A 59 15.79 27.04 11.78
C LEU A 59 17.11 27.68 11.36
N GLN A 60 17.18 28.28 10.18
CA GLN A 60 18.39 28.93 9.67
C GLN A 60 18.90 30.07 10.56
N LYS A 61 18.01 30.72 11.33
CA LYS A 61 18.37 31.79 12.26
C LYS A 61 18.86 31.27 13.61
N THR A 62 18.64 29.98 13.89
CA THR A 62 18.97 29.38 15.19
C THR A 62 20.49 29.18 15.28
N GLN A 63 21.08 29.58 16.40
CA GLN A 63 22.52 29.40 16.66
C GLN A 63 22.92 27.92 16.53
N ARG A 64 22.10 27.00 17.05
CA ARG A 64 22.26 25.54 16.90
C ARG A 64 22.48 25.11 15.45
N PHE A 65 21.72 25.64 14.48
CA PHE A 65 21.86 25.27 13.07
C PHE A 65 23.23 25.71 12.54
N ASN A 66 23.61 26.97 12.79
CA ASN A 66 24.89 27.51 12.33
C ASN A 66 26.09 26.79 12.96
N ASP A 67 26.03 26.51 14.25
CA ASP A 67 27.10 25.82 14.97
C ASP A 67 27.31 24.39 14.45
N ILE A 68 26.22 23.64 14.23
CA ILE A 68 26.29 22.27 13.69
C ILE A 68 26.79 22.31 12.24
N MET A 69 26.27 23.20 11.40
CA MET A 69 26.69 23.31 10.01
C MET A 69 28.16 23.70 9.87
N GLN A 70 28.67 24.62 10.69
CA GLN A 70 30.09 24.96 10.73
C GLN A 70 30.95 23.76 11.17
N LYS A 71 30.52 23.00 12.18
CA LYS A 71 31.23 21.78 12.60
C LYS A 71 31.26 20.72 11.50
N VAL A 72 30.15 20.56 10.77
CA VAL A 72 30.03 19.64 9.64
C VAL A 72 30.95 20.07 8.49
N GLU A 73 30.96 21.36 8.12
CA GLU A 73 31.84 21.89 7.08
C GLU A 73 33.32 21.72 7.45
N ASN A 74 33.69 22.07 8.68
CA ASN A 74 35.05 21.85 9.20
C ASN A 74 35.43 20.36 9.18
N ALA A 75 34.50 19.45 9.49
CA ALA A 75 34.75 18.02 9.50
C ALA A 75 34.84 17.42 8.08
N LEU A 76 34.12 18.00 7.11
CA LEU A 76 34.24 17.65 5.69
C LEU A 76 35.56 18.15 5.10
N GLU A 77 36.00 19.37 5.47
CA GLU A 77 37.25 19.96 5.00
C GLU A 77 38.49 19.26 5.56
N LYS A 78 38.45 18.82 6.82
CA LYS A 78 39.56 18.08 7.43
C LYS A 78 39.83 16.72 6.77
N GLY A 79 38.92 16.23 5.92
CA GLY A 79 39.07 14.93 5.26
C GLY A 79 39.09 13.76 6.26
N SER A 80 39.16 12.55 5.74
CA SER A 80 39.14 11.30 6.51
C SER A 80 40.47 11.02 7.24
N ASP A 81 41.00 11.96 8.02
CA ASP A 81 42.05 11.69 8.99
C ASP A 81 41.40 11.12 10.26
N VAL A 82 40.82 9.92 10.15
CA VAL A 82 40.48 9.12 11.33
C VAL A 82 41.28 7.83 11.26
N GLN A 83 42.40 7.90 11.97
CA GLN A 83 43.07 6.74 12.52
C GLN A 83 42.04 5.87 13.25
N ASP A 84 42.21 4.57 13.11
CA ASP A 84 41.47 3.46 13.72
C ASP A 84 41.32 3.64 15.24
N HIS A 85 40.40 4.49 15.69
CA HIS A 85 40.08 4.67 17.10
C HIS A 85 39.04 3.60 17.45
N GLY A 86 39.55 2.51 18.01
CA GLY A 86 38.75 1.41 18.55
C GLY A 86 37.75 1.87 19.61
N MET A 87 36.62 1.15 19.66
CA MET A 87 35.48 1.24 20.58
C MET A 87 35.00 2.65 20.96
N VAL A 88 33.82 2.98 20.44
CA VAL A 88 33.07 4.22 20.73
C VAL A 88 32.51 4.18 22.16
N LEU A 89 32.83 5.19 22.97
CA LEU A 89 32.04 5.53 24.15
C LEU A 89 30.94 6.51 23.70
N GLU A 90 29.73 6.44 24.29
CA GLU A 90 28.62 7.36 23.96
C GLU A 90 28.99 8.86 24.10
N ASP A 91 30.08 9.14 24.80
CA ASP A 91 30.61 10.48 25.07
C ASP A 91 31.57 11.01 23.98
N ASP A 92 31.88 10.23 22.94
CA ASP A 92 32.79 10.70 21.89
C ASP A 92 32.18 11.92 21.16
N PRO A 93 32.95 13.03 21.03
CA PRO A 93 32.44 14.29 20.49
C PRO A 93 31.99 14.15 19.02
N GLU A 94 32.60 13.22 18.27
CA GLU A 94 32.21 12.91 16.90
C GLU A 94 30.85 12.19 16.84
N TYR A 95 30.59 11.25 17.75
CA TYR A 95 29.31 10.55 17.82
C TYR A 95 28.17 11.52 18.18
N GLN A 96 28.41 12.41 19.15
CA GLN A 96 27.45 13.45 19.50
C GLN A 96 27.17 14.39 18.33
N LEU A 97 28.18 14.74 17.53
CA LEU A 97 27.98 15.54 16.31
C LEU A 97 27.06 14.82 15.30
N ILE A 98 27.23 13.51 15.11
CA ILE A 98 26.39 12.71 14.21
C ILE A 98 24.93 12.65 14.71
N VAL A 99 24.72 12.42 16.00
CA VAL A 99 23.36 12.40 16.57
C VAL A 99 22.69 13.77 16.38
N ASN A 100 23.43 14.86 16.63
CA ASN A 100 22.96 16.22 16.36
C ASN A 100 22.67 16.47 14.88
N CYS A 101 23.49 15.92 13.96
CA CYS A 101 23.26 15.99 12.52
C CYS A 101 21.98 15.26 12.09
N ASN A 102 21.72 14.09 12.65
CA ASN A 102 20.48 13.34 12.37
C ASN A 102 19.25 14.10 12.86
N ALA A 103 19.29 14.65 14.08
CA ALA A 103 18.21 15.49 14.59
C ALA A 103 18.01 16.74 13.71
N LEU A 104 19.10 17.41 13.31
CA LEU A 104 19.06 18.56 12.41
C LEU A 104 18.47 18.20 11.04
N SER A 105 18.77 17.02 10.51
CA SER A 105 18.19 16.56 9.23
C SER A 105 16.67 16.44 9.29
N VAL A 106 16.11 15.94 10.40
CA VAL A 106 14.66 15.87 10.62
C VAL A 106 14.07 17.27 10.75
N ASP A 107 14.73 18.16 11.49
CA ASP A 107 14.32 19.56 11.64
C ASP A 107 14.28 20.28 10.27
N ILE A 108 15.30 20.06 9.42
CA ILE A 108 15.37 20.60 8.05
C ILE A 108 14.22 20.06 7.18
N GLU A 109 13.88 18.76 7.28
CA GLU A 109 12.78 18.18 6.52
C GLU A 109 11.43 18.80 6.89
N ASN A 110 11.17 18.94 8.19
CA ASN A 110 9.95 19.56 8.69
C ASN A 110 9.85 21.02 8.21
N GLU A 111 10.95 21.79 8.27
CA GLU A 111 10.95 23.17 7.79
C GLU A 111 10.76 23.27 6.27
N ILE A 112 11.31 22.34 5.47
CA ILE A 112 11.06 22.28 4.03
C ILE A 112 9.57 22.08 3.73
N ILE A 113 8.86 21.25 4.53
CA ILE A 113 7.42 21.04 4.38
C ILE A 113 6.65 22.32 4.71
N ILE A 114 7.01 23.01 5.79
CA ILE A 114 6.39 24.28 6.17
C ILE A 114 6.59 25.34 5.07
N ILE A 115 7.81 25.49 4.55
CA ILE A 115 8.12 26.43 3.46
C ILE A 115 7.37 26.04 2.18
N HIS A 116 7.25 24.74 1.88
CA HIS A 116 6.48 24.28 0.73
C HIS A 116 5.01 24.67 0.81
N ASN A 117 4.37 24.52 1.98
CA ASN A 117 3.00 24.98 2.20
C ASN A 117 2.89 26.50 1.99
N PHE A 118 3.85 27.29 2.51
CA PHE A 118 3.89 28.73 2.28
C PHE A 118 4.00 29.10 0.79
N ILE A 119 4.91 28.47 0.04
CA ILE A 119 5.06 28.69 -1.41
C ILE A 119 3.76 28.31 -2.12
N ARG A 120 3.18 27.16 -1.79
CA ARG A 120 1.92 26.69 -2.38
C ARG A 120 0.80 27.70 -2.20
N ASP A 121 0.58 28.17 -0.97
CA ASP A 121 -0.57 29.01 -0.65
C ASP A 121 -0.48 30.36 -1.36
N LYS A 122 0.73 30.93 -1.48
CA LYS A 122 0.97 32.17 -2.24
C LYS A 122 0.89 31.97 -3.75
N TYR A 123 1.46 30.88 -4.27
CA TYR A 123 1.52 30.62 -5.72
C TYR A 123 0.20 30.08 -6.29
N ARG A 124 -0.72 29.61 -5.43
CA ARG A 124 -2.07 29.13 -5.79
C ARG A 124 -2.88 30.16 -6.59
N LEU A 125 -2.68 31.46 -6.35
CA LEU A 125 -3.37 32.52 -7.08
C LEU A 125 -2.97 32.57 -8.57
N LYS A 126 -1.73 32.18 -8.89
CA LYS A 126 -1.22 32.16 -10.25
C LYS A 126 -1.41 30.82 -10.93
N PHE A 127 -1.12 29.72 -10.25
CA PHE A 127 -1.19 28.41 -10.86
C PHE A 127 -1.70 27.36 -9.86
N PRO A 128 -3.02 27.30 -9.63
CA PRO A 128 -3.61 26.43 -8.60
C PRO A 128 -3.40 24.94 -8.90
N GLU A 129 -3.32 24.56 -10.17
CA GLU A 129 -3.20 23.17 -10.59
C GLU A 129 -1.80 22.58 -10.32
N LEU A 130 -0.77 23.43 -10.15
CA LEU A 130 0.61 23.00 -10.02
C LEU A 130 0.84 22.07 -8.81
N GLU A 131 0.11 22.28 -7.71
CA GLU A 131 0.15 21.43 -6.52
C GLU A 131 -0.21 19.97 -6.86
N SER A 132 -1.28 19.79 -7.63
CA SER A 132 -1.75 18.47 -8.03
C SER A 132 -0.80 17.79 -9.02
N LEU A 133 0.01 18.56 -9.75
CA LEU A 133 0.94 18.03 -10.74
C LEU A 133 2.27 17.61 -10.11
N VAL A 134 2.84 18.47 -9.25
CA VAL A 134 4.17 18.27 -8.66
C VAL A 134 4.07 18.14 -7.15
N HIS A 135 4.15 16.90 -6.67
CA HIS A 135 3.97 16.57 -5.25
C HIS A 135 5.25 16.72 -4.42
N HIS A 136 6.43 16.69 -5.04
CA HIS A 136 7.70 16.73 -4.32
C HIS A 136 8.07 18.18 -3.96
N PRO A 137 8.25 18.53 -2.67
CA PRO A 137 8.46 19.91 -2.21
C PRO A 137 9.58 20.66 -2.93
N ILE A 138 10.75 20.02 -3.07
CA ILE A 138 11.91 20.63 -3.72
C ILE A 138 11.72 20.78 -5.23
N ASP A 139 11.05 19.84 -5.90
CA ASP A 139 10.82 19.94 -7.34
C ASP A 139 9.79 21.04 -7.61
N TYR A 140 8.76 21.15 -6.75
CA TYR A 140 7.78 22.24 -6.78
C TYR A 140 8.47 23.60 -6.65
N ALA A 141 9.34 23.79 -5.66
CA ALA A 141 10.08 25.04 -5.47
C ALA A 141 10.97 25.40 -6.68
N ARG A 142 11.61 24.41 -7.32
CA ARG A 142 12.42 24.65 -8.54
C ARG A 142 11.55 25.08 -9.71
N VAL A 143 10.38 24.47 -9.88
CA VAL A 143 9.44 24.82 -10.96
C VAL A 143 8.87 26.20 -10.73
N VAL A 144 8.40 26.51 -9.53
CA VAL A 144 7.86 27.84 -9.19
C VAL A 144 8.91 28.93 -9.44
N LYS A 145 10.16 28.71 -8.99
CA LYS A 145 11.26 29.65 -9.22
C LYS A 145 11.56 29.86 -10.71
N LYS A 146 11.42 28.82 -11.54
CA LYS A 146 11.69 28.89 -12.99
C LYS A 146 10.55 29.53 -13.77
N ILE A 147 9.31 29.24 -13.41
CA ILE A 147 8.13 29.80 -14.06
C ILE A 147 7.95 31.28 -13.66
N GLY A 148 8.19 31.63 -12.40
CA GLY A 148 8.06 33.01 -11.91
C GLY A 148 6.66 33.58 -12.19
N ASN A 149 6.59 34.71 -12.89
CA ASN A 149 5.34 35.34 -13.34
C ASN A 149 5.02 35.11 -14.83
N GLU A 150 5.83 34.34 -15.55
CA GLU A 150 5.64 34.08 -16.98
C GLU A 150 4.33 33.29 -17.21
N MET A 151 3.54 33.70 -18.21
CA MET A 151 2.31 33.00 -18.62
C MET A 151 2.57 32.01 -19.76
N ASP A 152 3.51 32.35 -20.65
CA ASP A 152 3.90 31.50 -21.78
C ASP A 152 5.02 30.55 -21.36
N LEU A 153 4.64 29.32 -21.00
CA LEU A 153 5.60 28.29 -20.58
C LEU A 153 6.53 27.79 -21.69
N THR A 154 6.30 28.17 -22.96
CA THR A 154 7.22 27.87 -24.07
C THR A 154 8.53 28.64 -23.97
N LEU A 155 8.52 29.79 -23.27
CA LEU A 155 9.71 30.62 -23.06
C LEU A 155 10.56 30.13 -21.87
N VAL A 156 9.99 29.28 -21.02
CA VAL A 156 10.63 28.79 -19.80
C VAL A 156 11.24 27.42 -20.05
N ASP A 157 12.56 27.36 -20.03
CA ASP A 157 13.27 26.09 -20.11
C ASP A 157 13.19 25.32 -18.77
N MET A 158 12.47 24.20 -18.79
CA MET A 158 12.30 23.25 -17.68
C MET A 158 13.09 21.96 -17.89
N GLU A 159 14.08 21.95 -18.78
CA GLU A 159 14.97 20.80 -18.99
C GLU A 159 15.76 20.42 -17.74
N GLY A 160 15.92 19.11 -17.51
CA GLY A 160 16.66 18.55 -16.38
C GLY A 160 15.97 18.62 -15.00
N LEU A 161 14.91 19.41 -14.84
CA LEU A 161 14.19 19.53 -13.57
C LEU A 161 13.18 18.39 -13.36
N ILE A 162 12.41 18.10 -14.40
CA ILE A 162 11.26 17.20 -14.35
C ILE A 162 11.22 16.32 -15.62
N PRO A 163 10.76 15.05 -15.52
CA PRO A 163 10.52 14.20 -16.67
C PRO A 163 9.64 14.85 -17.75
N ALA A 164 9.93 14.56 -19.02
CA ALA A 164 9.23 15.14 -20.18
C ALA A 164 7.70 14.97 -20.12
N ALA A 165 7.21 13.86 -19.56
CA ALA A 165 5.78 13.61 -19.40
C ALA A 165 5.09 14.66 -18.51
N ILE A 166 5.66 14.96 -17.34
CA ILE A 166 5.10 15.95 -16.42
C ILE A 166 5.26 17.36 -17.00
N ARG A 167 6.36 17.64 -17.72
CA ARG A 167 6.55 18.92 -18.42
C ARG A 167 5.43 19.21 -19.42
N MET A 168 5.06 18.21 -20.23
CA MET A 168 3.96 18.32 -21.18
C MET A 168 2.62 18.59 -20.46
N VAL A 169 2.34 17.86 -19.38
CA VAL A 169 1.12 18.09 -18.59
C VAL A 169 1.09 19.50 -18.01
N ILE A 170 2.21 19.99 -17.47
CA ILE A 170 2.36 21.37 -16.97
C ILE A 170 2.13 22.38 -18.10
N SER A 171 2.67 22.17 -19.29
CA SER A 171 2.45 23.10 -20.43
C SER A 171 0.99 23.14 -20.89
N VAL A 172 0.30 22.00 -20.92
CA VAL A 172 -1.10 21.91 -21.33
C VAL A 172 -2.00 22.56 -20.27
N THR A 173 -1.78 22.25 -19.00
CA THR A 173 -2.54 22.83 -17.87
C THR A 173 -2.32 24.32 -17.72
N ALA A 174 -1.09 24.81 -17.94
CA ALA A 174 -0.81 26.24 -17.95
C ALA A 174 -1.51 26.97 -19.09
N SER A 175 -1.64 26.35 -20.28
CA SER A 175 -2.36 26.98 -21.40
C SER A 175 -3.86 27.18 -21.13
N THR A 176 -4.44 26.36 -20.24
CA THR A 176 -5.86 26.45 -19.83
C THR A 176 -6.03 27.02 -18.43
N THR A 177 -4.97 27.53 -17.80
CA THR A 177 -5.03 27.93 -16.40
C THR A 177 -5.83 29.22 -16.22
N SER A 178 -6.63 29.27 -15.15
CA SER A 178 -7.47 30.41 -14.79
C SER A 178 -6.77 31.43 -13.88
N GLY A 179 -5.51 31.20 -13.54
CA GLY A 179 -4.78 32.03 -12.60
C GLY A 179 -4.33 33.37 -13.17
N LYS A 180 -3.95 34.27 -12.26
CA LYS A 180 -3.56 35.65 -12.57
C LYS A 180 -2.09 35.89 -12.21
N PRO A 181 -1.39 36.82 -12.89
CA PRO A 181 -0.03 37.20 -12.50
C PRO A 181 -0.03 37.73 -11.07
N LEU A 182 0.99 37.34 -10.29
CA LEU A 182 1.14 37.77 -8.91
C LEU A 182 1.63 39.22 -8.86
N PRO A 183 1.24 40.00 -7.84
CA PRO A 183 1.88 41.29 -7.58
C PRO A 183 3.36 41.08 -7.24
N GLU A 184 4.20 42.04 -7.62
CA GLU A 184 5.67 41.92 -7.54
C GLU A 184 6.17 41.65 -6.11
N GLU A 185 5.55 42.27 -5.10
CA GLU A 185 5.90 42.04 -3.68
C GLU A 185 5.67 40.58 -3.25
N VAL A 186 4.56 39.97 -3.69
CA VAL A 186 4.25 38.58 -3.39
C VAL A 186 5.15 37.66 -4.19
N LEU A 187 5.44 38.00 -5.46
CA LEU A 187 6.36 37.23 -6.29
C LEU A 187 7.75 37.15 -5.63
N GLN A 188 8.31 38.29 -5.21
CA GLN A 188 9.61 38.33 -4.54
C GLN A 188 9.61 37.47 -3.27
N LYS A 189 8.60 37.60 -2.40
CA LYS A 189 8.46 36.75 -1.21
C LYS A 189 8.40 35.25 -1.56
N THR A 190 7.72 34.87 -2.65
CA THR A 190 7.65 33.47 -3.08
C THR A 190 8.98 32.95 -3.65
N ILE A 191 9.71 33.79 -4.40
CA ILE A 191 11.03 33.44 -4.94
C ILE A 191 12.05 33.30 -3.79
N ASP A 192 11.99 34.19 -2.80
CA ASP A 192 12.84 34.11 -1.60
C ASP A 192 12.55 32.84 -0.79
N ALA A 193 11.27 32.48 -0.64
CA ALA A 193 10.87 31.19 -0.05
C ALA A 193 11.47 30.00 -0.82
N CYS A 194 11.41 30.03 -2.15
CA CYS A 194 11.99 28.99 -3.00
C CYS A 194 13.52 28.91 -2.82
N ASN A 195 14.20 30.06 -2.75
CA ASN A 195 15.65 30.11 -2.51
C ASN A 195 16.01 29.50 -1.14
N ARG A 196 15.21 29.79 -0.12
CA ARG A 196 15.41 29.27 1.24
C ARG A 196 15.22 27.75 1.30
N ALA A 197 14.18 27.22 0.65
CA ALA A 197 13.97 25.78 0.52
C ALA A 197 15.13 25.08 -0.21
N LEU A 198 15.65 25.68 -1.27
CA LEU A 198 16.81 25.14 -2.01
C LEU A 198 18.10 25.20 -1.19
N ALA A 199 18.30 26.26 -0.41
CA ALA A 199 19.43 26.36 0.52
C ALA A 199 19.37 25.26 1.60
N LEU A 200 18.19 25.00 2.17
CA LEU A 200 17.98 23.90 3.12
C LEU A 200 18.21 22.52 2.49
N ASP A 201 17.76 22.28 1.25
CA ASP A 201 18.07 21.04 0.52
C ASP A 201 19.59 20.85 0.32
N SER A 202 20.32 21.93 0.04
CA SER A 202 21.78 21.88 -0.07
C SER A 202 22.47 21.62 1.26
N ALA A 203 21.99 22.23 2.35
CA ALA A 203 22.50 21.99 3.71
C ALA A 203 22.25 20.55 4.13
N LYS A 204 21.05 20.01 3.88
CA LYS A 204 20.71 18.61 4.13
C LYS A 204 21.66 17.66 3.39
N LYS A 205 21.98 17.94 2.13
CA LYS A 205 22.95 17.14 1.36
C LYS A 205 24.32 17.12 2.03
N LYS A 206 24.86 18.28 2.43
CA LYS A 206 26.14 18.35 3.17
C LYS A 206 26.11 17.51 4.46
N VAL A 207 25.01 17.55 5.21
CA VAL A 207 24.83 16.75 6.42
C VAL A 207 24.81 15.24 6.10
N LEU A 208 24.09 14.84 5.05
CA LEU A 208 24.04 13.44 4.62
C LEU A 208 25.40 12.95 4.11
N ASP A 209 26.13 13.78 3.36
CA ASP A 209 27.47 13.46 2.86
C ASP A 209 28.44 13.26 4.04
N PHE A 210 28.36 14.11 5.07
CA PHE A 210 29.14 13.92 6.30
C PHE A 210 28.79 12.60 7.01
N VAL A 211 27.49 12.32 7.22
CA VAL A 211 27.04 11.08 7.83
C VAL A 211 27.46 9.85 7.02
N GLU A 212 27.48 9.95 5.68
CA GLU A 212 27.96 8.90 4.78
C GLU A 212 29.43 8.56 5.03
N THR A 213 30.31 9.56 5.14
CA THR A 213 31.75 9.32 5.42
C THR A 213 31.99 8.60 6.74
N ARG A 214 31.08 8.76 7.72
CA ARG A 214 31.16 8.14 9.05
C ARG A 214 30.32 6.88 9.19
N MET A 215 29.61 6.47 8.15
CA MET A 215 28.67 5.35 8.22
C MET A 215 29.34 4.00 8.50
N GLY A 216 30.57 3.81 7.99
CA GLY A 216 31.36 2.60 8.27
C GLY A 216 31.68 2.41 9.76
N TYR A 217 31.70 3.50 10.53
CA TYR A 217 31.93 3.48 11.98
C TYR A 217 30.61 3.36 12.76
N ILE A 218 29.56 4.06 12.33
CA ILE A 218 28.26 4.11 13.04
C ILE A 218 27.44 2.83 12.83
N ALA A 219 27.33 2.38 11.58
CA ALA A 219 26.47 1.26 11.19
C ALA A 219 27.21 0.38 10.16
N PRO A 220 28.25 -0.35 10.60
CA PRO A 220 29.06 -1.19 9.71
C PRO A 220 28.23 -2.31 9.07
N ASN A 221 27.27 -2.90 9.80
CA ASN A 221 26.49 -4.03 9.28
C ASN A 221 25.44 -3.57 8.26
N LEU A 222 24.75 -2.47 8.54
CA LEU A 222 23.80 -1.87 7.60
C LEU A 222 24.50 -1.41 6.30
N SER A 223 25.66 -0.77 6.43
CA SER A 223 26.50 -0.34 5.30
C SER A 223 26.95 -1.52 4.44
N ALA A 224 27.33 -2.64 5.06
CA ALA A 224 27.75 -3.81 4.32
C ALA A 224 26.62 -4.36 3.42
N ILE A 225 25.35 -4.27 3.83
CA ILE A 225 24.22 -4.76 3.04
C ILE A 225 23.82 -3.77 1.94
N VAL A 226 23.60 -2.51 2.31
CA VAL A 226 22.88 -1.52 1.48
C VAL A 226 23.83 -0.51 0.81
N GLY A 227 25.05 -0.36 1.34
CA GLY A 227 26.02 0.69 0.97
C GLY A 227 25.89 1.92 1.87
N SER A 228 27.00 2.65 2.04
CA SER A 228 27.10 3.85 2.91
C SER A 228 26.09 4.94 2.53
N ALA A 229 26.01 5.29 1.25
CA ALA A 229 25.12 6.34 0.74
C ALA A 229 23.65 6.07 1.05
N VAL A 230 23.21 4.82 0.84
CA VAL A 230 21.81 4.45 1.06
C VAL A 230 21.53 4.27 2.54
N ALA A 231 22.49 3.74 3.31
CA ALA A 231 22.39 3.65 4.76
C ALA A 231 22.25 5.05 5.42
N ALA A 232 23.02 6.04 4.97
CA ALA A 232 22.91 7.43 5.42
C ALA A 232 21.52 8.02 5.14
N LYS A 233 20.98 7.80 3.93
CA LYS A 233 19.62 8.25 3.56
C LYS A 233 18.53 7.56 4.38
N LEU A 234 18.66 6.25 4.63
CA LEU A 234 17.71 5.49 5.47
C LEU A 234 17.74 5.98 6.92
N MET A 235 18.94 6.20 7.46
CA MET A 235 19.13 6.72 8.82
C MET A 235 18.60 8.16 8.95
N GLY A 236 18.90 9.03 7.98
CA GLY A 236 18.44 10.41 7.96
C GLY A 236 16.91 10.53 7.93
N MET A 237 16.23 9.76 7.08
CA MET A 237 14.76 9.75 7.04
C MET A 237 14.13 9.08 8.26
N ALA A 238 14.80 8.10 8.87
CA ALA A 238 14.29 7.46 10.07
C ALA A 238 14.49 8.33 11.33
N GLY A 239 15.33 9.36 11.27
CA GLY A 239 15.69 10.19 12.43
C GLY A 239 16.76 9.58 13.32
N GLY A 240 17.57 8.66 12.78
CA GLY A 240 18.69 8.01 13.49
C GLY A 240 18.62 6.48 13.51
N LEU A 241 19.70 5.87 14.03
CA LEU A 241 19.87 4.42 14.03
C LEU A 241 18.88 3.69 14.96
N THR A 242 18.61 4.26 16.13
CA THR A 242 17.67 3.69 17.12
C THR A 242 16.22 3.71 16.60
N ALA A 243 15.81 4.80 15.96
CA ALA A 243 14.52 4.91 15.32
C ALA A 243 14.39 3.90 14.16
N LEU A 244 15.43 3.78 13.32
CA LEU A 244 15.47 2.80 12.23
C LEU A 244 15.37 1.35 12.72
N ALA A 245 16.01 1.02 13.86
CA ALA A 245 15.96 -0.31 14.46
C ALA A 245 14.56 -0.70 14.99
N LYS A 246 13.80 0.29 15.50
CA LYS A 246 12.41 0.12 15.94
C LYS A 246 11.43 -0.04 14.78
N MET A 247 11.75 0.50 13.60
CA MET A 247 10.87 0.39 12.43
C MET A 247 10.72 -1.07 11.94
N PRO A 248 9.50 -1.49 11.55
CA PRO A 248 9.30 -2.79 10.91
C PRO A 248 9.83 -2.79 9.47
N ALA A 249 10.19 -3.97 8.98
CA ALA A 249 10.78 -4.16 7.64
C ALA A 249 9.91 -3.63 6.49
N CYS A 250 8.58 -3.70 6.63
CA CYS A 250 7.65 -3.16 5.63
C CYS A 250 7.75 -1.63 5.50
N ASN A 251 7.97 -0.91 6.60
CA ASN A 251 8.12 0.55 6.57
C ASN A 251 9.50 0.93 6.03
N VAL A 252 10.55 0.20 6.40
CA VAL A 252 11.91 0.42 5.87
C VAL A 252 11.97 0.23 4.35
N GLN A 253 11.17 -0.68 3.79
CA GLN A 253 11.04 -0.83 2.33
C GLN A 253 10.53 0.45 1.63
N LEU A 254 9.68 1.20 2.32
CA LEU A 254 9.00 2.38 1.79
C LEU A 254 9.74 3.70 2.07
N LEU A 255 10.80 3.69 2.88
CA LEU A 255 11.56 4.88 3.22
C LEU A 255 12.19 5.54 1.98
N GLY A 256 11.82 6.79 1.72
CA GLY A 256 12.25 7.53 0.53
C GLY A 256 11.41 7.27 -0.73
N ALA A 257 10.31 6.52 -0.62
CA ALA A 257 9.40 6.31 -1.75
C ALA A 257 8.69 7.63 -2.10
N LYS A 258 8.99 8.17 -3.29
CA LYS A 258 8.29 9.36 -3.81
C LYS A 258 6.85 9.00 -4.16
N LYS A 259 5.90 9.85 -3.76
CA LYS A 259 4.52 9.79 -4.30
C LYS A 259 4.59 10.07 -5.80
N LYS A 260 4.34 9.05 -6.63
CA LYS A 260 4.27 9.21 -8.09
C LYS A 260 2.83 9.54 -8.46
N ASN A 261 2.64 10.66 -9.14
CA ASN A 261 1.38 10.93 -9.80
C ASN A 261 1.26 10.00 -11.02
N LEU A 262 0.07 9.43 -11.26
CA LEU A 262 -0.27 8.73 -12.51
C LEU A 262 -0.50 9.79 -13.62
N ALA A 263 0.48 10.66 -13.83
CA ALA A 263 0.47 11.61 -14.91
C ALA A 263 0.77 10.86 -16.21
N GLY A 264 -0.26 10.34 -16.87
CA GLY A 264 -0.19 9.65 -18.16
C GLY A 264 -1.02 8.35 -18.23
N PHE A 265 -1.18 7.81 -19.44
CA PHE A 265 -1.97 6.62 -19.75
C PHE A 265 -1.35 5.27 -19.31
N SER A 266 -0.32 5.27 -18.46
CA SER A 266 0.48 4.08 -18.15
C SER A 266 0.01 3.37 -16.87
N THR A 267 -0.60 2.20 -17.03
CA THR A 267 -1.00 1.27 -15.95
C THR A 267 0.11 0.27 -15.57
N ALA A 268 1.12 0.09 -16.43
CA ALA A 268 2.03 -1.07 -16.36
C ALA A 268 3.42 -0.81 -15.75
N THR A 269 3.87 0.45 -15.63
CA THR A 269 5.29 0.75 -15.29
C THR A 269 5.48 1.43 -13.94
N SER A 270 4.43 1.51 -13.10
CA SER A 270 4.61 1.95 -11.72
C SER A 270 5.36 0.87 -10.96
N GLN A 271 6.70 0.95 -10.95
CA GLN A 271 7.51 0.15 -10.03
C GLN A 271 6.98 0.38 -8.63
N PHE A 272 6.39 -0.67 -8.05
CA PHE A 272 5.61 -0.57 -6.83
C PHE A 272 6.52 -0.18 -5.66
N ARG A 273 6.34 1.03 -5.14
CA ARG A 273 6.65 1.44 -3.76
C ARG A 273 7.98 0.88 -3.22
N VAL A 274 9.08 1.14 -3.90
CA VAL A 274 10.42 0.95 -3.34
C VAL A 274 11.03 2.33 -3.15
N GLY A 275 11.52 2.61 -1.95
CA GLY A 275 12.18 3.86 -1.63
C GLY A 275 13.68 3.81 -1.94
N TYR A 276 14.52 4.24 -1.01
CA TYR A 276 15.98 4.28 -1.24
C TYR A 276 16.62 2.91 -1.47
N ILE A 277 15.97 1.83 -1.02
CA ILE A 277 16.38 0.45 -1.33
C ILE A 277 16.49 0.20 -2.84
N GLU A 278 15.72 0.92 -3.67
CA GLU A 278 15.80 0.84 -5.13
C GLU A 278 17.20 1.21 -5.64
N GLN A 279 17.89 2.13 -4.97
CA GLN A 279 19.20 2.65 -5.39
C GLN A 279 20.34 1.66 -5.10
N THR A 280 20.06 0.56 -4.41
CA THR A 280 21.09 -0.42 -4.04
C THR A 280 21.54 -1.23 -5.25
N GLU A 281 22.83 -1.55 -5.29
CA GLU A 281 23.42 -2.39 -6.34
C GLU A 281 22.75 -3.76 -6.43
N VAL A 282 22.43 -4.36 -5.28
CA VAL A 282 21.76 -5.66 -5.19
C VAL A 282 20.37 -5.60 -5.81
N PHE A 283 19.61 -4.54 -5.59
CA PHE A 283 18.30 -4.38 -6.20
C PHE A 283 18.39 -4.14 -7.71
N GLN A 284 19.30 -3.27 -8.16
CA GLN A 284 19.44 -2.93 -9.58
C GLN A 284 19.94 -4.10 -10.43
N SER A 285 20.85 -4.91 -9.88
CA SER A 285 21.35 -6.14 -10.53
C SER A 285 20.30 -7.24 -10.64
N THR A 286 19.24 -7.22 -9.82
CA THR A 286 18.20 -8.25 -9.89
C THR A 286 17.28 -8.10 -11.11
N PRO A 287 16.86 -9.21 -11.75
CA PRO A 287 15.89 -9.19 -12.84
C PRO A 287 14.57 -8.51 -12.43
N PRO A 288 13.92 -7.73 -13.32
CA PRO A 288 12.71 -6.96 -12.99
C PRO A 288 11.56 -7.78 -12.38
N SER A 289 11.41 -9.04 -12.78
CA SER A 289 10.39 -9.96 -12.23
C SER A 289 10.59 -10.29 -10.76
N LEU A 290 11.84 -10.26 -10.27
CA LEU A 290 12.23 -10.61 -8.90
C LEU A 290 12.49 -9.39 -8.01
N ARG A 291 12.63 -8.19 -8.57
CA ARG A 291 12.93 -6.94 -7.85
C ARG A 291 12.04 -6.71 -6.63
N MET A 292 10.73 -6.92 -6.75
CA MET A 292 9.80 -6.74 -5.62
C MET A 292 10.09 -7.70 -4.46
N ARG A 293 10.43 -8.94 -4.78
CA ARG A 293 10.76 -9.96 -3.78
C ARG A 293 12.13 -9.68 -3.16
N ALA A 294 13.09 -9.24 -3.97
CA ALA A 294 14.41 -8.81 -3.53
C ALA A 294 14.34 -7.57 -2.62
N GLY A 295 13.54 -6.56 -2.96
CA GLY A 295 13.34 -5.37 -2.13
C GLY A 295 12.79 -5.68 -0.74
N ARG A 296 11.82 -6.61 -0.63
CA ARG A 296 11.32 -7.09 0.67
C ARG A 296 12.40 -7.81 1.48
N LEU A 297 13.18 -8.67 0.82
CA LEU A 297 14.27 -9.39 1.47
C LEU A 297 15.37 -8.42 1.94
N LEU A 298 15.75 -7.45 1.11
CA LEU A 298 16.75 -6.45 1.45
C LEU A 298 16.28 -5.61 2.63
N ALA A 299 15.03 -5.13 2.62
CA ALA A 299 14.46 -4.38 3.74
C ALA A 299 14.49 -5.17 5.05
N ALA A 300 14.07 -6.44 5.02
CA ALA A 300 14.05 -7.31 6.19
C ALA A 300 15.45 -7.58 6.76
N LYS A 301 16.45 -7.81 5.89
CA LYS A 301 17.83 -8.02 6.34
C LYS A 301 18.49 -6.72 6.79
N SER A 302 18.16 -5.59 6.17
CA SER A 302 18.61 -4.26 6.58
C SER A 302 18.06 -3.88 7.96
N THR A 303 16.80 -4.20 8.27
CA THR A 303 16.26 -3.96 9.63
C THR A 303 16.94 -4.82 10.68
N LEU A 304 17.30 -6.07 10.35
CA LEU A 304 18.05 -6.92 11.28
C LEU A 304 19.46 -6.34 11.52
N ALA A 305 20.15 -5.93 10.46
CA ALA A 305 21.46 -5.29 10.58
C ALA A 305 21.39 -3.97 11.38
N ALA A 306 20.39 -3.12 11.12
CA ALA A 306 20.18 -1.89 11.88
C ALA A 306 19.94 -2.16 13.38
N ARG A 307 19.25 -3.25 13.73
CA ARG A 307 19.07 -3.66 15.14
C ARG A 307 20.38 -4.11 15.78
N VAL A 308 21.18 -4.89 15.06
CA VAL A 308 22.52 -5.33 15.54
C VAL A 308 23.44 -4.13 15.74
N ASP A 309 23.45 -3.18 14.79
CA ASP A 309 24.22 -1.94 14.89
C ASP A 309 23.72 -1.07 16.05
N SER A 310 22.41 -0.97 16.25
CA SER A 310 21.83 -0.18 17.36
C SER A 310 22.20 -0.74 18.73
N THR A 311 22.36 -2.06 18.87
CA THR A 311 22.83 -2.70 20.12
C THR A 311 24.35 -2.83 20.19
N ARG A 312 25.09 -2.30 19.19
CA ARG A 312 26.55 -2.41 19.04
C ARG A 312 27.07 -3.84 19.12
N GLY A 313 26.31 -4.80 18.57
CA GLY A 313 26.60 -6.22 18.75
C GLY A 313 27.87 -6.69 18.04
N ASP A 314 28.16 -6.15 16.85
CA ASP A 314 29.25 -6.65 16.00
C ASP A 314 29.93 -5.51 15.22
N PRO A 315 31.01 -4.90 15.78
CA PRO A 315 31.67 -3.72 15.18
C PRO A 315 32.50 -4.04 13.93
N SER A 316 32.77 -5.32 13.68
CA SER A 316 33.58 -5.79 12.55
C SER A 316 32.87 -5.73 11.20
N GLY A 317 31.54 -5.58 11.19
CA GLY A 317 30.74 -5.67 9.95
C GLY A 317 30.51 -7.11 9.46
N ASN A 318 30.97 -8.13 10.19
CA ASN A 318 30.90 -9.53 9.74
C ASN A 318 29.46 -10.03 9.61
N THR A 319 28.59 -9.76 10.59
CA THR A 319 27.15 -10.07 10.48
C THR A 319 26.49 -9.41 9.28
N GLY A 320 26.84 -8.16 8.94
CA GLY A 320 26.35 -7.51 7.73
C GLY A 320 26.77 -8.23 6.44
N ARG A 321 28.02 -8.70 6.37
CA ARG A 321 28.54 -9.45 5.21
C ARG A 321 27.86 -10.81 5.06
N THR A 322 27.67 -11.56 6.14
CA THR A 322 26.97 -12.86 6.10
C THR A 322 25.50 -12.68 5.66
N LEU A 323 24.83 -11.65 6.16
CA LEU A 323 23.48 -11.29 5.71
C LEU A 323 23.45 -10.90 4.23
N ARG A 324 24.44 -10.16 3.73
CA ARG A 324 24.56 -9.83 2.30
C ARG A 324 24.73 -11.11 1.44
N GLU A 325 25.57 -12.04 1.87
CA GLU A 325 25.74 -13.33 1.19
C GLU A 325 24.44 -14.15 1.17
N GLU A 326 23.68 -14.17 2.27
CA GLU A 326 22.37 -14.83 2.30
C GLU A 326 21.39 -14.21 1.30
N ILE A 327 21.43 -12.89 1.12
CA ILE A 327 20.61 -12.19 0.13
C ILE A 327 20.99 -12.63 -1.28
N HIS A 328 22.29 -12.64 -1.60
CA HIS A 328 22.78 -13.10 -2.91
C HIS A 328 22.39 -14.56 -3.18
N LYS A 329 22.62 -15.48 -2.23
CA LYS A 329 22.25 -16.90 -2.35
C LYS A 329 20.75 -17.09 -2.60
N LYS A 330 19.89 -16.32 -1.92
CA LYS A 330 18.43 -16.37 -2.12
C LYS A 330 18.02 -15.86 -3.50
N ILE A 331 18.63 -14.77 -3.96
CA ILE A 331 18.35 -14.20 -5.28
C ILE A 331 18.78 -15.17 -6.39
N GLU A 332 19.96 -15.77 -6.26
CA GLU A 332 20.48 -16.77 -7.20
C GLU A 332 19.55 -17.98 -7.27
N LYS A 333 19.15 -18.52 -6.10
CA LYS A 333 18.17 -19.62 -6.03
C LYS A 333 16.81 -19.29 -6.65
N TRP A 334 16.39 -18.03 -6.67
CA TRP A 334 15.14 -17.64 -7.34
C TRP A 334 15.27 -17.53 -8.86
N GLN A 335 16.50 -17.38 -9.38
CA GLN A 335 16.79 -17.38 -10.80
C GLN A 335 16.90 -18.79 -11.36
N GLU A 336 17.22 -19.78 -10.51
CA GLU A 336 17.20 -21.19 -10.90
C GLU A 336 15.81 -21.61 -11.40
N PRO A 337 15.69 -22.11 -12.64
CA PRO A 337 14.43 -22.62 -13.14
C PRO A 337 14.01 -23.85 -12.32
N PRO A 338 12.71 -24.05 -12.07
CA PRO A 338 12.25 -25.28 -11.43
C PRO A 338 12.65 -26.49 -12.29
N PRO A 339 12.99 -27.64 -11.67
CA PRO A 339 13.34 -28.83 -12.41
C PRO A 339 12.19 -29.21 -13.35
N ALA A 340 12.54 -29.67 -14.55
CA ALA A 340 11.57 -30.05 -15.56
C ALA A 340 10.59 -31.09 -14.98
N ARG A 341 9.29 -30.81 -15.10
CA ARG A 341 8.27 -31.74 -14.65
C ARG A 341 8.36 -32.99 -15.52
N GLN A 342 8.74 -34.11 -14.90
CA GLN A 342 8.70 -35.39 -15.58
C GLN A 342 7.24 -35.72 -15.94
N PRO A 343 6.98 -36.30 -17.13
CA PRO A 343 5.63 -36.67 -17.52
C PRO A 343 5.09 -37.67 -16.49
N LYS A 344 4.04 -37.26 -15.76
CA LYS A 344 3.37 -38.16 -14.83
C LYS A 344 2.62 -39.21 -15.66
N PRO A 345 2.91 -40.51 -15.50
CA PRO A 345 2.17 -41.53 -16.21
C PRO A 345 0.70 -41.45 -15.84
N LEU A 346 -0.17 -41.69 -16.81
CA LEU A 346 -1.59 -41.83 -16.54
C LEU A 346 -1.79 -42.99 -15.55
N PRO A 347 -2.78 -42.90 -14.64
CA PRO A 347 -3.19 -44.06 -13.86
C PRO A 347 -3.52 -45.21 -14.82
N VAL A 348 -3.11 -46.43 -14.46
CA VAL A 348 -3.45 -47.64 -15.22
C VAL A 348 -4.96 -47.66 -15.43
N PRO A 349 -5.47 -47.87 -16.66
CA PRO A 349 -6.89 -48.01 -16.92
C PRO A 349 -7.44 -49.17 -16.08
N ASP A 350 -8.12 -48.84 -15.00
CA ASP A 350 -8.70 -49.81 -14.09
C ASP A 350 -10.15 -50.08 -14.51
N SER A 351 -10.46 -51.34 -14.79
CA SER A 351 -11.82 -51.79 -15.12
C SER A 351 -12.65 -52.10 -13.88
N GLU A 352 -12.09 -51.95 -12.67
CA GLU A 352 -12.81 -52.26 -11.44
C GLU A 352 -14.08 -51.39 -11.26
N PRO A 353 -15.21 -52.00 -10.86
CA PRO A 353 -16.43 -51.27 -10.61
C PRO A 353 -16.24 -50.32 -9.43
N LYS A 354 -16.47 -49.02 -9.66
CA LYS A 354 -16.39 -48.00 -8.60
C LYS A 354 -17.33 -48.33 -7.45
N LYS A 355 -16.85 -48.17 -6.21
CA LYS A 355 -17.66 -48.33 -4.99
C LYS A 355 -18.89 -47.42 -5.04
N LYS A 356 -20.10 -48.00 -5.00
CA LYS A 356 -21.36 -47.26 -4.96
C LYS A 356 -21.53 -46.66 -3.57
N ARG A 357 -21.60 -45.32 -3.50
CA ARG A 357 -21.92 -44.58 -2.28
C ARG A 357 -23.30 -43.92 -2.43
N GLY A 358 -24.02 -43.79 -1.31
CA GLY A 358 -25.25 -43.01 -1.17
C GLY A 358 -25.02 -41.70 -0.41
N GLY A 359 -26.10 -40.95 -0.13
CA GLY A 359 -26.06 -39.76 0.73
C GLY A 359 -26.35 -38.43 0.02
N ARG A 360 -26.87 -37.44 0.78
CA ARG A 360 -27.29 -36.12 0.29
C ARG A 360 -26.18 -35.40 -0.48
N ARG A 361 -24.96 -35.35 0.09
CA ARG A 361 -23.78 -34.72 -0.53
C ARG A 361 -23.37 -35.36 -1.84
N LEU A 362 -23.35 -36.70 -1.90
CA LEU A 362 -22.98 -37.42 -3.11
C LEU A 362 -24.08 -37.34 -4.17
N ARG A 363 -25.36 -37.34 -3.77
CA ARG A 363 -26.49 -37.12 -4.69
C ARG A 363 -26.40 -35.72 -5.32
N LYS A 364 -26.16 -34.68 -4.51
CA LYS A 364 -25.92 -33.30 -4.98
C LYS A 364 -24.68 -33.19 -5.90
N MET A 365 -23.63 -33.99 -5.66
CA MET A 365 -22.46 -34.05 -6.57
C MET A 365 -22.79 -34.77 -7.88
N LYS A 366 -23.49 -35.90 -7.84
CA LYS A 366 -23.92 -36.64 -9.04
C LYS A 366 -24.89 -35.80 -9.88
N GLU A 367 -25.85 -35.14 -9.25
CA GLU A 367 -26.80 -34.22 -9.90
C GLU A 367 -26.09 -33.07 -10.65
N ARG A 368 -24.92 -32.59 -10.17
CA ARG A 368 -24.15 -31.55 -10.85
C ARG A 368 -23.53 -31.98 -12.19
N TYR A 369 -23.16 -33.25 -12.31
CA TYR A 369 -22.52 -33.79 -13.51
C TYR A 369 -23.46 -34.69 -14.34
N ALA A 370 -24.59 -35.10 -13.77
CA ALA A 370 -25.58 -35.93 -14.44
C ALA A 370 -26.30 -35.12 -15.51
N ILE A 371 -26.58 -35.78 -16.64
CA ILE A 371 -27.45 -35.24 -17.68
C ILE A 371 -28.81 -34.96 -17.05
N THR A 372 -29.30 -33.74 -17.19
CA THR A 372 -30.61 -33.34 -16.68
C THR A 372 -31.72 -34.12 -17.34
N ASP A 373 -32.85 -34.29 -16.67
CA ASP A 373 -33.99 -34.99 -17.26
C ASP A 373 -34.52 -34.27 -18.51
N MET A 374 -34.41 -32.94 -18.57
CA MET A 374 -34.69 -32.16 -19.78
C MET A 374 -33.75 -32.53 -20.94
N ARG A 375 -32.44 -32.64 -20.68
CA ARG A 375 -31.49 -33.05 -21.71
C ARG A 375 -31.65 -34.53 -22.08
N LYS A 376 -32.06 -35.40 -21.16
CA LYS A 376 -32.43 -36.79 -21.48
C LYS A 376 -33.64 -36.85 -22.41
N LEU A 377 -34.64 -35.96 -22.25
CA LEU A 377 -35.79 -35.87 -23.14
C LEU A 377 -35.41 -35.28 -24.51
N ALA A 378 -34.57 -34.25 -24.52
CA ALA A 378 -34.04 -33.68 -25.76
C ALA A 378 -33.19 -34.70 -26.55
N ASN A 379 -32.46 -35.59 -25.86
CA ASN A 379 -31.69 -36.66 -26.50
C ASN A 379 -32.54 -37.84 -26.98
N ARG A 380 -33.85 -37.88 -26.70
CA ARG A 380 -34.76 -38.91 -27.22
C ARG A 380 -35.39 -38.40 -28.50
N MET A 381 -35.42 -39.24 -29.54
CA MET A 381 -36.06 -38.92 -30.81
C MET A 381 -37.29 -39.80 -31.01
N GLN A 382 -38.37 -39.22 -31.51
CA GLN A 382 -39.54 -40.00 -31.92
C GLN A 382 -39.29 -40.62 -33.29
N PHE A 383 -39.45 -41.94 -33.39
CA PHE A 383 -39.28 -42.64 -34.66
C PHE A 383 -40.41 -42.27 -35.63
N GLY A 384 -40.05 -41.93 -36.87
CA GLY A 384 -41.00 -41.65 -37.95
C GLY A 384 -41.63 -40.25 -37.93
N VAL A 385 -41.27 -39.38 -36.99
CA VAL A 385 -41.74 -37.98 -36.94
C VAL A 385 -40.53 -37.06 -37.09
N PRO A 386 -40.55 -36.06 -38.01
CA PRO A 386 -39.45 -35.11 -38.14
C PRO A 386 -39.30 -34.28 -36.86
N GLU A 387 -38.07 -34.05 -36.46
CA GLU A 387 -37.74 -33.34 -35.23
C GLU A 387 -37.98 -31.83 -35.36
N GLU A 388 -38.54 -31.22 -34.32
CA GLU A 388 -38.59 -29.76 -34.21
C GLU A 388 -37.20 -29.23 -33.81
N SER A 389 -36.71 -28.26 -34.57
CA SER A 389 -35.39 -27.65 -34.38
C SER A 389 -35.52 -26.16 -34.09
N SER A 390 -34.55 -25.59 -33.38
CA SER A 390 -34.58 -24.19 -32.93
C SER A 390 -34.70 -23.15 -34.05
N LEU A 391 -34.21 -23.43 -35.26
CA LEU A 391 -34.31 -22.52 -36.41
C LEU A 391 -35.24 -23.05 -37.52
N GLY A 392 -35.91 -24.19 -37.29
CA GLY A 392 -36.78 -24.84 -38.27
C GLY A 392 -36.01 -25.62 -39.35
N ASP A 393 -36.72 -26.57 -39.98
CA ASP A 393 -36.27 -27.35 -41.14
C ASP A 393 -34.90 -28.05 -40.99
N GLY A 394 -34.69 -28.69 -39.84
CA GLY A 394 -33.45 -29.44 -39.54
C GLY A 394 -32.23 -28.55 -39.26
N LEU A 395 -32.42 -27.22 -39.15
CA LEU A 395 -31.36 -26.28 -38.84
C LEU A 395 -31.38 -25.90 -37.35
N GLY A 396 -30.20 -25.97 -36.73
CA GLY A 396 -29.99 -25.61 -35.32
C GLY A 396 -30.10 -26.79 -34.36
N GLU A 397 -30.33 -26.49 -33.09
CA GLU A 397 -30.46 -27.52 -32.04
C GLU A 397 -31.81 -28.22 -32.15
N GLY A 398 -31.78 -29.55 -32.28
CA GLY A 398 -32.95 -30.39 -32.22
C GLY A 398 -33.48 -30.54 -30.78
N TYR A 399 -34.80 -30.45 -30.62
CA TYR A 399 -35.46 -30.56 -29.32
C TYR A 399 -35.85 -32.01 -28.96
N GLY A 400 -35.68 -32.97 -29.86
CA GLY A 400 -36.05 -34.36 -29.68
C GLY A 400 -37.52 -34.52 -29.28
N MET A 401 -37.75 -35.17 -28.14
CA MET A 401 -39.09 -35.31 -27.55
C MET A 401 -39.50 -34.14 -26.65
N LEU A 402 -38.64 -33.13 -26.48
CA LEU A 402 -38.95 -31.93 -25.69
C LEU A 402 -39.94 -31.06 -26.47
N GLY A 403 -41.16 -30.88 -25.95
CA GLY A 403 -42.19 -30.03 -26.57
C GLY A 403 -43.27 -30.77 -27.36
N GLN A 404 -43.10 -32.06 -27.67
CA GLN A 404 -44.06 -32.83 -28.48
C GLN A 404 -45.46 -33.02 -27.85
N ALA A 405 -45.64 -32.73 -26.55
CA ALA A 405 -46.89 -32.93 -25.83
C ALA A 405 -47.80 -31.68 -25.77
N GLY A 406 -47.52 -30.58 -26.48
CA GLY A 406 -48.35 -29.38 -26.40
C GLY A 406 -48.22 -28.38 -27.56
N ASN A 407 -49.24 -27.52 -27.70
CA ASN A 407 -49.38 -26.50 -28.74
C ASN A 407 -48.17 -25.54 -28.83
N GLY A 408 -47.14 -25.87 -29.61
CA GLY A 408 -46.13 -24.97 -30.19
C GLY A 408 -45.36 -24.01 -29.27
N LYS A 409 -45.55 -24.10 -27.94
CA LYS A 409 -44.91 -23.26 -26.93
C LYS A 409 -44.26 -24.16 -25.89
N LEU A 410 -42.93 -24.21 -25.92
CA LEU A 410 -42.11 -24.95 -24.99
C LEU A 410 -42.21 -24.35 -23.58
N ARG A 411 -43.26 -24.66 -22.82
CA ARG A 411 -43.32 -24.35 -21.38
C ARG A 411 -42.52 -25.38 -20.62
N VAL A 412 -41.20 -25.21 -20.61
CA VAL A 412 -40.34 -25.93 -19.71
C VAL A 412 -40.63 -25.43 -18.29
N SER A 413 -41.11 -26.30 -17.41
CA SER A 413 -41.11 -26.01 -15.99
C SER A 413 -39.65 -25.80 -15.59
N ILE A 414 -39.30 -24.56 -15.25
CA ILE A 414 -37.99 -24.23 -14.70
C ILE A 414 -37.94 -24.86 -13.31
N GLY A 415 -37.67 -26.17 -13.24
CA GLY A 415 -37.23 -26.79 -12.01
C GLY A 415 -36.00 -26.03 -11.55
N GLN A 416 -36.01 -25.54 -10.30
CA GLN A 416 -34.97 -24.72 -9.69
C GLN A 416 -33.59 -25.04 -10.28
N SER A 417 -33.02 -24.13 -11.08
CA SER A 417 -31.77 -24.36 -11.79
C SER A 417 -30.60 -24.42 -10.80
N LYS A 418 -30.40 -25.58 -10.16
CA LYS A 418 -29.24 -25.86 -9.30
C LYS A 418 -27.93 -25.97 -10.09
N LEU A 419 -28.01 -25.81 -11.41
CA LEU A 419 -26.94 -25.88 -12.41
C LEU A 419 -26.47 -24.51 -12.93
N ALA A 420 -26.89 -23.40 -12.31
CA ALA A 420 -26.20 -22.14 -12.56
C ALA A 420 -24.71 -22.37 -12.28
N ALA A 421 -23.86 -22.13 -13.29
CA ALA A 421 -22.43 -22.36 -13.21
C ALA A 421 -21.88 -21.53 -12.04
N LYS A 422 -21.68 -22.17 -10.88
CA LYS A 422 -21.10 -21.50 -9.73
C LYS A 422 -19.69 -21.10 -10.14
N VAL A 423 -19.48 -19.80 -10.31
CA VAL A 423 -18.18 -19.18 -10.51
C VAL A 423 -17.19 -19.86 -9.56
N ALA A 424 -16.15 -20.48 -10.11
CA ALA A 424 -15.21 -21.29 -9.35
C ALA A 424 -14.72 -20.50 -8.12
N LYS A 425 -14.53 -21.15 -6.98
CA LYS A 425 -14.14 -20.47 -5.71
C LYS A 425 -13.01 -19.44 -5.91
N LYS A 426 -12.03 -19.71 -6.79
CA LYS A 426 -10.96 -18.76 -7.17
C LYS A 426 -11.44 -17.42 -7.73
N PHE A 427 -12.49 -17.43 -8.57
CA PHE A 427 -13.09 -16.21 -9.11
C PHE A 427 -14.03 -15.54 -8.10
N LYS A 428 -14.66 -16.31 -7.20
CA LYS A 428 -15.49 -15.75 -6.12
C LYS A 428 -14.64 -14.95 -5.11
N VAL A 429 -13.43 -15.43 -4.78
CA VAL A 429 -12.47 -14.70 -3.95
C VAL A 429 -11.95 -13.43 -4.65
N LYS A 430 -11.76 -13.49 -5.98
CA LYS A 430 -11.31 -12.33 -6.77
C LYS A 430 -12.39 -11.23 -6.87
N ASN A 431 -13.67 -11.61 -6.96
CA ASN A 431 -14.78 -10.66 -6.98
C ASN A 431 -15.01 -9.95 -5.64
N TYR A 432 -14.65 -10.58 -4.51
CA TYR A 432 -14.70 -9.91 -3.20
C TYR A 432 -13.78 -8.67 -3.16
N GLY A 433 -12.69 -8.66 -3.94
CA GLY A 433 -11.81 -7.50 -4.09
C GLY A 433 -12.22 -6.49 -5.16
N SER A 434 -13.26 -6.74 -5.95
CA SER A 434 -13.66 -5.85 -7.07
C SER A 434 -15.03 -5.18 -6.88
N SER A 435 -15.90 -5.70 -6.01
CA SER A 435 -17.14 -5.02 -5.62
C SER A 435 -17.18 -4.60 -4.15
N GLY A 436 -16.16 -4.98 -3.37
CA GLY A 436 -16.00 -4.64 -1.95
C GLY A 436 -14.72 -3.89 -1.62
N ALA A 437 -13.89 -3.56 -2.62
CA ALA A 437 -12.87 -2.52 -2.48
C ALA A 437 -13.54 -1.15 -2.59
N THR A 438 -14.51 -0.91 -1.71
CA THR A 438 -14.77 0.43 -1.25
C THR A 438 -13.45 0.89 -0.64
N SER A 439 -12.87 1.95 -1.18
CA SER A 439 -11.67 2.60 -0.67
C SER A 439 -11.69 2.60 0.86
N GLY A 440 -10.55 2.52 1.55
CA GLY A 440 -10.47 2.80 3.00
C GLY A 440 -10.88 4.24 3.40
N LEU A 441 -11.63 4.92 2.53
CA LEU A 441 -12.29 6.21 2.66
C LEU A 441 -13.82 6.06 2.78
N THR A 442 -14.41 4.85 2.68
CA THR A 442 -15.87 4.69 2.77
C THR A 442 -16.40 4.59 4.20
N SER A 443 -15.53 4.62 5.20
CA SER A 443 -15.93 4.94 6.57
C SER A 443 -15.67 6.42 6.82
N SER A 444 -16.64 7.27 6.46
CA SER A 444 -16.89 8.57 7.13
C SER A 444 -17.86 9.45 6.33
N LEU A 445 -19.17 9.18 6.41
CA LEU A 445 -20.30 10.13 6.23
C LEU A 445 -21.57 9.37 5.81
N ALA A 446 -22.43 9.06 6.78
CA ALA A 446 -23.82 8.68 6.49
C ALA A 446 -24.73 9.88 6.83
N PHE A 447 -25.43 10.41 5.83
CA PHE A 447 -26.45 11.44 6.04
C PHE A 447 -27.78 10.78 6.38
N THR A 448 -28.24 10.92 7.62
CA THR A 448 -29.61 10.57 7.99
C THR A 448 -30.46 11.84 8.08
N PRO A 449 -31.75 11.79 7.66
CA PRO A 449 -32.59 12.99 7.55
C PRO A 449 -33.02 13.58 8.90
N VAL A 450 -32.61 13.01 10.04
CA VAL A 450 -33.13 13.40 11.36
C VAL A 450 -32.05 13.95 12.30
N GLN A 451 -30.77 13.58 12.17
CA GLN A 451 -29.73 13.99 13.16
C GLN A 451 -28.38 14.48 12.59
N GLY A 452 -28.19 14.58 11.27
CA GLY A 452 -26.95 15.11 10.70
C GLY A 452 -25.80 14.09 10.64
N ILE A 453 -24.59 14.59 10.37
CA ILE A 453 -23.38 13.80 10.04
C ILE A 453 -22.92 12.99 11.26
N GLU A 454 -23.00 11.67 11.16
CA GLU A 454 -22.42 10.76 12.17
C GLU A 454 -21.41 9.80 11.53
N LEU A 455 -20.31 9.57 12.26
CA LEU A 455 -19.29 8.57 11.96
C LEU A 455 -19.73 7.24 12.57
N THR A 456 -20.34 6.35 11.79
CA THR A 456 -20.66 4.99 12.24
C THR A 456 -19.95 3.96 11.36
N ASN A 457 -19.36 2.95 12.00
CA ASN A 457 -18.77 1.80 11.33
C ASN A 457 -19.86 0.74 11.09
N PRO A 458 -20.36 0.55 9.85
CA PRO A 458 -21.45 -0.40 9.58
C PRO A 458 -21.06 -1.86 9.83
N GLN A 459 -19.76 -2.18 9.92
CA GLN A 459 -19.31 -3.53 10.26
C GLN A 459 -19.47 -3.85 11.76
N ALA A 460 -19.42 -2.85 12.64
CA ALA A 460 -19.59 -3.05 14.09
C ALA A 460 -21.00 -3.56 14.42
N HIS A 461 -22.03 -3.10 13.71
CA HIS A 461 -23.41 -3.58 13.88
C HIS A 461 -23.62 -5.02 13.39
N ALA A 462 -22.86 -5.48 12.39
CA ALA A 462 -22.93 -6.87 11.93
C ALA A 462 -22.35 -7.85 12.97
N HIS A 463 -21.34 -7.43 13.73
CA HIS A 463 -20.73 -8.24 14.80
C HIS A 463 -21.56 -8.27 16.11
N GLN A 464 -22.41 -7.27 16.35
CA GLN A 464 -23.34 -7.27 17.50
C GLN A 464 -24.44 -8.32 17.41
N LEU A 465 -24.80 -8.76 16.21
CA LEU A 465 -25.87 -9.75 15.99
C LEU A 465 -25.35 -11.20 15.94
N GLY A 466 -24.04 -11.43 16.09
CA GLY A 466 -23.41 -12.73 15.87
C GLY A 466 -22.54 -13.27 17.02
N SER A 467 -22.38 -12.55 18.13
CA SER A 467 -21.61 -13.07 19.28
C SER A 467 -22.53 -13.88 20.21
N GLY A 468 -22.59 -15.19 20.00
CA GLY A 468 -23.37 -16.14 20.79
C GLY A 468 -22.92 -16.33 22.25
N THR A 469 -22.07 -15.44 22.79
CA THR A 469 -21.60 -15.50 24.18
C THR A 469 -22.29 -14.49 25.11
N GLN A 470 -23.13 -13.57 24.59
CA GLN A 470 -23.96 -12.71 25.44
C GLN A 470 -25.28 -13.40 25.76
N SER A 471 -25.21 -14.26 26.78
CA SER A 471 -26.34 -14.97 27.36
C SER A 471 -27.51 -14.02 27.66
N THR A 472 -28.69 -14.41 27.22
CA THR A 472 -30.02 -13.80 27.43
C THR A 472 -30.49 -13.70 28.89
N TYR A 473 -29.60 -13.95 29.86
CA TYR A 473 -29.92 -13.96 31.30
C TYR A 473 -29.30 -12.82 32.09
N PHE A 474 -28.26 -12.16 31.58
CA PHE A 474 -27.61 -11.02 32.24
C PHE A 474 -27.24 -9.96 31.20
N SER A 475 -28.24 -9.23 30.69
CA SER A 475 -28.01 -7.98 29.96
C SER A 475 -28.27 -6.79 30.88
N GLU A 476 -27.50 -5.71 30.71
CA GLU A 476 -27.65 -4.46 31.49
C GLU A 476 -29.03 -3.81 31.34
N ASN A 477 -29.81 -4.24 30.35
CA ASN A 477 -31.17 -3.75 30.07
C ASN A 477 -32.28 -4.70 30.54
N GLY A 478 -31.96 -5.79 31.26
CA GLY A 478 -32.95 -6.77 31.76
C GLY A 478 -33.53 -6.43 33.13
N THR A 479 -34.77 -5.93 33.18
CA THR A 479 -35.48 -5.67 34.46
C THR A 479 -36.14 -6.94 35.04
N PHE A 480 -35.91 -7.24 36.31
CA PHE A 480 -36.59 -8.33 37.03
C PHE A 480 -38.04 -7.97 37.41
N SER A 481 -39.03 -8.73 36.94
CA SER A 481 -40.43 -8.63 37.43
C SER A 481 -40.69 -9.60 38.58
N LYS A 482 -41.01 -9.08 39.76
CA LYS A 482 -41.36 -9.88 40.96
C LYS A 482 -42.86 -10.22 40.93
N ILE A 483 -43.21 -11.46 40.63
CA ILE A 483 -44.61 -11.94 40.71
C ILE A 483 -44.94 -12.22 42.18
N LYS A 484 -45.88 -11.48 42.77
CA LYS A 484 -46.47 -11.81 44.08
C LYS A 484 -47.39 -13.02 43.90
N ARG A 485 -47.11 -14.10 44.62
CA ARG A 485 -48.05 -15.22 44.76
C ARG A 485 -49.18 -14.80 45.71
N THR A 486 -50.42 -14.94 45.26
CA THR A 486 -51.63 -14.93 46.09
C THR A 486 -51.79 -16.25 46.81
#